data_AF-A0A261AHL8-F1
#
_entry.id   AF-A0A261AHL8-F1
#
_cell.length_a   1.000
_cell.length_b   1.000
_cell.length_c   1.000
_cell.angle_alpha   90.00
_cell.angle_beta   90.00
_cell.angle_gamma   90.00
#
_symmetry.space_group_name_H-M   'P 1'
#
loop_
_entity.id
_entity.type
_entity.pdbx_description
1 polymer ?
#
loop_
_entity_poly.entity_id
_entity_poly.type
_entity_poly.pdbx_seq_one_letter_code
_entity_poly.pdbx_strand_id
1 'polypeptide(L)'
;MDFSSMMNAASKNAKKASREVDRIRGEVDSEKNEARRQLEAEKRARLEMQRRKQEKEQELARKRKEREEEERRKNFTIPKRDGGPSSSSSSVNTDAVRAVLERQRAEKEAKEKKAEIEKQRLMMLRMQANGGKATKKMGKQFGLDVIDLQTRFGGNNEHLETLQKRKWKEEEEADVEADRYRSGVYKALAAKQKNEGSLRATVQGPHRVSTSKSNSLAGLCSRHERTYAFRSTRISA
;
A
#
# COMPACT_ATOMS: atom_id res chain seq x y z
N MET A 1 -58.15 14.09 35.85
CA MET A 1 -56.71 14.29 36.13
C MET A 1 -56.36 15.71 35.74
N ASP A 2 -55.71 16.45 36.62
CA ASP A 2 -55.30 17.84 36.35
C ASP A 2 -54.02 17.90 35.49
N PHE A 3 -53.91 18.92 34.64
CA PHE A 3 -52.82 19.10 33.67
C PHE A 3 -51.45 19.14 34.36
N SER A 4 -51.36 19.80 35.51
CA SER A 4 -50.15 19.87 36.34
C SER A 4 -49.68 18.49 36.81
N SER A 5 -50.62 17.60 37.16
CA SER A 5 -50.31 16.22 37.57
C SER A 5 -49.75 15.41 36.41
N MET A 6 -50.33 15.57 35.21
CA MET A 6 -49.87 14.91 33.98
C MET A 6 -48.45 15.35 33.58
N MET A 7 -48.16 16.65 33.62
CA MET A 7 -46.82 17.19 33.30
C MET A 7 -45.75 16.72 34.29
N ASN A 8 -46.10 16.64 35.58
CA ASN A 8 -45.21 16.10 36.61
C ASN A 8 -44.96 14.60 36.44
N ALA A 9 -45.97 13.82 36.06
CA ALA A 9 -45.83 12.40 35.76
C ALA A 9 -44.95 12.17 34.52
N ALA A 10 -45.16 12.93 33.45
CA ALA A 10 -44.33 12.88 32.25
C ALA A 10 -42.85 13.21 32.55
N SER A 11 -42.60 14.25 33.35
CA SER A 11 -41.25 14.63 33.77
C SER A 11 -40.57 13.54 34.60
N LYS A 12 -41.30 12.87 35.50
CA LYS A 12 -40.78 11.73 36.27
C LYS A 12 -40.47 10.53 35.38
N ASN A 13 -41.32 10.24 34.40
CA ASN A 13 -41.11 9.16 33.44
C ASN A 13 -39.92 9.44 32.52
N ALA A 14 -39.73 10.67 32.05
CA ALA A 14 -38.56 11.07 31.28
C ALA A 14 -37.25 10.88 32.06
N LYS A 15 -37.24 11.27 33.35
CA LYS A 15 -36.07 11.06 34.23
C LYS A 15 -35.78 9.58 34.47
N LYS A 16 -36.82 8.75 34.64
CA LYS A 16 -36.66 7.28 34.77
C LYS A 16 -36.12 6.68 33.48
N ALA A 17 -36.67 7.05 32.32
CA ALA A 17 -36.21 6.58 31.02
C ALA A 17 -34.75 6.97 30.74
N SER A 18 -34.34 8.20 31.08
CA SER A 18 -32.94 8.63 30.94
C SER A 18 -31.99 7.77 31.76
N ARG A 19 -32.33 7.47 33.02
CA ARG A 19 -31.50 6.61 33.89
C ARG A 19 -31.38 5.19 33.35
N GLU A 20 -32.46 4.66 32.78
CA GLU A 20 -32.45 3.33 32.18
C GLU A 20 -31.57 3.29 30.93
N VAL A 21 -31.62 4.33 30.09
CA VAL A 21 -30.73 4.46 28.93
C VAL A 21 -29.26 4.52 29.36
N ASP A 22 -28.94 5.29 30.41
CA ASP A 22 -27.57 5.36 30.94
C ASP A 22 -27.09 4.02 31.50
N ARG A 23 -27.99 3.27 32.16
CA ARG A 23 -27.71 1.91 32.65
C ARG A 23 -27.39 0.94 31.52
N ILE A 24 -28.26 0.88 30.50
CA ILE A 24 -28.08 0.03 29.32
C ILE A 24 -26.77 0.37 28.62
N ARG A 25 -26.43 1.66 28.51
CA ARG A 25 -25.16 2.10 27.92
C ARG A 25 -23.96 1.57 28.69
N GLY A 26 -24.00 1.61 30.03
CA GLY A 26 -22.97 1.05 30.89
C GLY A 26 -22.80 -0.46 30.73
N GLU A 27 -23.90 -1.20 30.65
CA GLU A 27 -23.90 -2.65 30.43
C GLU A 27 -23.29 -2.99 29.05
N VAL A 28 -23.71 -2.33 27.99
CA VAL A 28 -23.15 -2.50 26.63
C VAL A 28 -21.65 -2.19 26.58
N ASP A 29 -21.21 -1.13 27.26
CA ASP A 29 -19.78 -0.78 27.30
C ASP A 29 -18.97 -1.80 28.10
N SER A 30 -19.54 -2.39 29.16
CA SER A 30 -18.91 -3.47 29.91
C SER A 30 -18.76 -4.75 29.07
N GLU A 31 -19.81 -5.17 28.36
CA GLU A 31 -19.78 -6.34 27.47
C GLU A 31 -18.74 -6.16 26.34
N LYS A 32 -18.69 -4.97 25.73
CA LYS A 32 -17.68 -4.65 24.72
C LYS A 32 -16.26 -4.76 25.26
N ASN A 33 -16.03 -4.27 26.48
CA ASN A 33 -14.73 -4.32 27.13
C ASN A 33 -14.32 -5.76 27.47
N GLU A 34 -15.26 -6.59 27.93
CA GLU A 34 -15.02 -8.01 28.21
C GLU A 34 -14.75 -8.81 26.93
N ALA A 35 -15.54 -8.62 25.88
CA ALA A 35 -15.32 -9.23 24.58
C ALA A 35 -13.94 -8.86 24.01
N ARG A 36 -13.54 -7.59 24.15
CA ARG A 36 -12.19 -7.15 23.76
C ARG A 36 -11.09 -7.85 24.57
N ARG A 37 -11.27 -8.00 25.89
CA ARG A 37 -10.32 -8.69 26.76
C ARG A 37 -10.16 -10.16 26.39
N GLN A 38 -11.26 -10.85 26.10
CA GLN A 38 -11.24 -12.25 25.64
C GLN A 38 -10.50 -12.39 24.31
N LEU A 39 -10.74 -11.48 23.36
CA LEU A 39 -10.08 -11.49 22.06
C LEU A 39 -8.57 -11.20 22.16
N GLU A 40 -8.17 -10.30 23.07
CA GLU A 40 -6.74 -10.06 23.36
C GLU A 40 -6.08 -11.28 24.03
N ALA A 41 -6.78 -11.96 24.95
CA ALA A 41 -6.28 -13.18 25.59
C ALA A 41 -6.12 -14.33 24.58
N GLU A 42 -7.09 -14.53 23.68
CA GLU A 42 -7.02 -15.53 22.61
C GLU A 42 -5.85 -15.25 21.65
N LYS A 43 -5.66 -13.98 21.25
CA LYS A 43 -4.51 -13.57 20.42
C LYS A 43 -3.18 -13.89 21.10
N ARG A 44 -3.05 -13.60 22.40
CA ARG A 44 -1.84 -13.92 23.17
C ARG A 44 -1.59 -15.43 23.25
N ALA A 45 -2.62 -16.22 23.55
CA ALA A 45 -2.52 -17.68 23.59
C ALA A 45 -2.11 -18.27 22.23
N ARG A 46 -2.64 -17.73 21.13
CA ARG A 46 -2.27 -18.14 19.77
C ARG A 46 -0.82 -17.83 19.43
N LEU A 47 -0.34 -16.64 19.81
CA LEU A 47 1.07 -16.25 19.62
C LEU A 47 2.01 -17.12 20.46
N GLU A 48 1.66 -17.41 21.71
CA GLU A 48 2.45 -18.30 22.57
C GLU A 48 2.50 -19.72 21.99
N MET A 49 1.38 -20.24 21.47
CA MET A 49 1.33 -21.55 20.84
C MET A 49 2.19 -21.62 19.57
N GLN A 50 2.22 -20.54 18.76
CA GLN A 50 3.13 -20.44 17.63
C GLN A 50 4.60 -20.39 18.07
N ARG A 51 4.92 -19.64 19.13
CA ARG A 51 6.28 -19.56 19.67
C ARG A 51 6.77 -20.94 20.14
N ARG A 52 5.92 -21.68 20.88
CA ARG A 52 6.23 -23.05 21.32
C ARG A 52 6.44 -24.02 20.14
N LYS A 53 5.69 -23.86 19.05
CA LYS A 53 5.89 -24.67 17.83
C LYS A 53 7.23 -24.36 17.16
N GLN A 54 7.58 -23.09 17.02
CA GLN A 54 8.87 -22.68 16.45
C GLN A 54 10.05 -23.13 17.31
N GLU A 55 9.92 -23.06 18.63
CA GLU A 55 10.96 -23.52 19.57
C GLU A 55 11.19 -25.03 19.45
N LYS A 56 10.11 -25.84 19.41
CA LYS A 56 10.21 -27.28 19.16
C LYS A 56 10.84 -27.62 17.81
N GLU A 57 10.49 -26.87 16.76
CA GLU A 57 11.07 -27.06 15.43
C GLU A 57 12.57 -26.72 15.41
N GLN A 58 12.98 -25.64 16.08
CA GLN A 58 14.38 -25.27 16.22
C GLN A 58 15.18 -26.29 17.04
N GLU A 59 14.61 -26.83 18.12
CA GLU A 59 15.24 -27.88 18.92
C GLU A 59 15.47 -29.16 18.10
N LEU A 60 14.46 -29.57 17.31
CA LEU A 60 14.58 -30.70 16.39
C LEU A 60 15.63 -30.45 15.31
N ALA A 61 15.73 -29.23 14.79
CA ALA A 61 16.76 -28.85 13.83
C ALA A 61 18.18 -28.89 14.43
N ARG A 62 18.34 -28.47 15.70
CA ARG A 62 19.62 -28.58 16.43
C ARG A 62 20.03 -30.03 16.62
N LYS A 63 19.12 -30.89 17.09
CA LYS A 63 19.36 -32.33 17.26
C LYS A 63 19.73 -33.03 15.95
N ARG A 64 19.14 -32.63 14.82
CA ARG A 64 19.50 -33.16 13.49
C ARG A 64 20.93 -32.77 13.09
N LYS A 65 21.31 -31.50 13.30
CA LYS A 65 22.67 -31.04 13.01
C LYS A 65 23.71 -31.72 13.89
N GLU A 66 23.41 -31.91 15.17
CA GLU A 66 24.29 -32.60 16.11
C GLU A 66 24.51 -34.06 15.72
N ARG A 67 23.44 -34.77 15.32
CA ARG A 67 23.54 -36.15 14.79
C ARG A 67 24.39 -36.21 13.51
N GLU A 68 24.17 -35.29 12.58
CA GLU A 68 24.95 -35.21 11.33
C GLU A 68 26.43 -34.92 11.62
N GLU A 69 26.74 -34.07 12.61
CA GLU A 69 28.10 -33.76 13.03
C GLU A 69 28.77 -34.96 13.72
N GLU A 70 28.05 -35.71 14.57
CA GLU A 70 28.53 -36.97 15.14
C GLU A 70 28.82 -38.04 14.08
N GLU A 71 27.96 -38.18 13.07
CA GLU A 71 28.19 -39.09 11.94
C GLU A 71 29.43 -38.66 11.13
N ARG A 72 29.64 -37.35 10.93
CA ARG A 72 30.86 -36.84 10.29
C ARG A 72 32.12 -37.10 11.11
N ARG A 73 32.05 -37.01 12.44
CA ARG A 73 33.20 -37.33 13.33
C ARG A 73 33.51 -38.82 13.35
N LYS A 74 32.49 -39.69 13.32
CA LYS A 74 32.66 -41.15 13.26
C LYS A 74 33.18 -41.64 11.89
N ASN A 75 32.78 -40.96 10.81
CA ASN A 75 33.19 -41.31 9.44
C ASN A 75 34.47 -40.58 8.98
N PHE A 76 35.16 -39.86 9.89
CA PHE A 76 36.43 -39.21 9.56
C PHE A 76 37.58 -40.23 9.55
N THR A 77 37.67 -40.99 8.46
CA THR A 77 38.83 -41.86 8.19
C THR A 77 39.91 -41.02 7.50
N ILE A 78 41.03 -40.80 8.19
CA ILE A 78 42.22 -40.18 7.58
C ILE A 78 42.73 -41.16 6.50
N PRO A 79 42.78 -40.77 5.21
CA PRO A 79 43.31 -41.65 4.18
C PRO A 79 44.76 -42.00 4.53
N LYS A 80 45.05 -43.30 4.65
CA LYS A 80 46.45 -43.75 4.75
C LYS A 80 47.13 -43.40 3.43
N ARG A 81 48.21 -42.62 3.51
CA ARG A 81 48.99 -42.21 2.34
C ARG A 81 49.81 -43.39 1.84
N ASP A 82 49.18 -44.22 1.02
CA ASP A 82 49.87 -45.26 0.27
C ASP A 82 50.19 -44.70 -1.14
N GLY A 83 51.42 -44.24 -1.33
CA GLY A 83 52.12 -44.17 -2.63
C GLY A 83 51.61 -43.19 -3.72
N GLY A 84 52.39 -42.12 -3.96
CA GLY A 84 52.60 -41.53 -5.30
C GLY A 84 51.61 -40.45 -5.79
N PRO A 85 52.08 -39.43 -6.56
CA PRO A 85 51.22 -38.39 -7.12
C PRO A 85 50.53 -38.90 -8.38
N SER A 86 49.40 -39.59 -8.23
CA SER A 86 48.49 -39.77 -9.37
C SER A 86 47.53 -38.59 -9.40
N SER A 87 47.51 -37.91 -10.53
CA SER A 87 46.59 -36.84 -10.87
C SER A 87 45.16 -37.40 -10.92
N SER A 88 44.52 -37.58 -9.76
CA SER A 88 43.08 -37.79 -9.74
C SER A 88 42.42 -36.42 -9.76
N SER A 89 41.94 -36.07 -10.95
CA SER A 89 40.96 -35.02 -11.12
C SER A 89 39.92 -35.14 -10.01
N SER A 90 39.83 -34.14 -9.15
CA SER A 90 38.72 -34.00 -8.22
C SER A 90 37.45 -33.81 -9.06
N SER A 91 36.86 -34.91 -9.53
CA SER A 91 35.64 -34.89 -10.32
C SER A 91 34.53 -34.48 -9.38
N VAL A 92 34.30 -33.17 -9.28
CA VAL A 92 33.16 -32.62 -8.58
C VAL A 92 31.94 -33.34 -9.16
N ASN A 93 31.23 -34.12 -8.34
CA ASN A 93 30.06 -34.89 -8.79
C ASN A 93 28.99 -33.90 -9.26
N THR A 94 28.99 -33.63 -10.57
CA THR A 94 28.15 -32.61 -11.21
C THR A 94 26.68 -32.85 -10.95
N ASP A 95 26.28 -34.12 -10.84
CA ASP A 95 24.91 -34.55 -10.58
C ASP A 95 24.48 -34.27 -9.14
N ALA A 96 25.38 -34.48 -8.17
CA ALA A 96 25.12 -34.14 -6.77
C ALA A 96 25.00 -32.61 -6.59
N VAL A 97 25.82 -31.82 -7.29
CA VAL A 97 25.72 -30.35 -7.31
C VAL A 97 24.41 -29.89 -7.95
N ARG A 98 24.00 -30.52 -9.06
CA ARG A 98 22.72 -30.21 -9.73
C ARG A 98 21.52 -30.51 -8.83
N ALA A 99 21.52 -31.65 -8.13
CA ALA A 99 20.46 -32.04 -7.21
C ALA A 99 20.30 -31.06 -6.02
N VAL A 100 21.42 -30.56 -5.47
CA VAL A 100 21.38 -29.54 -4.40
C VAL A 100 20.81 -28.21 -4.91
N LEU A 101 21.20 -27.78 -6.11
CA LEU A 101 20.67 -26.55 -6.72
C LEU A 101 19.17 -26.67 -7.03
N GLU A 102 18.70 -27.81 -7.53
CA GLU A 102 17.27 -28.07 -7.73
C GLU A 102 16.50 -28.08 -6.42
N ARG A 103 17.04 -28.72 -5.37
CA ARG A 103 16.42 -28.72 -4.04
C ARG A 103 16.32 -27.30 -3.46
N GLN A 104 17.34 -26.46 -3.65
CA GLN A 104 17.29 -25.06 -3.24
C GLN A 104 16.26 -24.24 -4.04
N ARG A 105 16.12 -24.48 -5.35
CA ARG A 105 15.08 -23.84 -6.17
C ARG A 105 13.69 -24.24 -5.71
N ALA A 106 13.45 -25.53 -5.48
CA ALA A 106 12.18 -26.04 -4.97
C ALA A 106 11.84 -25.49 -3.57
N GLU A 107 12.84 -25.36 -2.69
CA GLU A 107 12.64 -24.76 -1.37
C GLU A 107 12.30 -23.26 -1.45
N LYS A 108 12.96 -22.50 -2.34
CA LYS A 108 12.64 -21.10 -2.59
C LYS A 108 11.22 -20.94 -3.13
N GLU A 109 10.85 -21.73 -4.13
CA GLU A 109 9.49 -21.71 -4.71
C GLU A 109 8.43 -22.07 -3.66
N ALA A 110 8.70 -23.05 -2.79
CA ALA A 110 7.80 -23.41 -1.71
C ALA A 110 7.65 -22.28 -0.67
N LYS A 111 8.72 -21.53 -0.37
CA LYS A 111 8.67 -20.36 0.51
C LYS A 111 7.88 -19.21 -0.13
N GLU A 112 8.08 -18.94 -1.41
CA GLU A 112 7.34 -17.93 -2.17
C GLU A 112 5.85 -18.27 -2.22
N LYS A 113 5.49 -19.53 -2.48
CA LYS A 113 4.08 -19.99 -2.44
C LYS A 113 3.46 -19.78 -1.07
N LYS A 114 4.17 -20.10 0.02
CA LYS A 114 3.67 -19.87 1.39
C LYS A 114 3.49 -18.38 1.68
N ALA A 115 4.45 -17.54 1.27
CA ALA A 115 4.37 -16.09 1.45
C ALA A 115 3.19 -15.49 0.65
N GLU A 116 2.94 -15.98 -0.56
CA GLU A 116 1.80 -15.55 -1.38
C GLU A 116 0.46 -15.95 -0.74
N ILE A 117 0.34 -17.18 -0.22
CA ILE A 117 -0.85 -17.62 0.52
C ILE A 117 -1.09 -16.75 1.76
N GLU A 118 -0.03 -16.43 2.50
CA GLU A 118 -0.11 -15.56 3.67
C GLU A 118 -0.54 -14.13 3.28
N LYS A 119 0.01 -13.60 2.18
CA LYS A 119 -0.38 -12.30 1.60
C LYS A 119 -1.87 -12.29 1.22
N GLN A 120 -2.37 -13.33 0.55
CA GLN A 120 -3.79 -13.45 0.19
C GLN A 120 -4.69 -13.56 1.42
N ARG A 121 -4.27 -14.32 2.43
CA ARG A 121 -5.00 -14.43 3.69
C ARG A 121 -5.09 -13.09 4.42
N LEU A 122 -4.00 -12.33 4.46
CA LEU A 122 -3.97 -10.98 5.03
C LEU A 122 -4.90 -10.04 4.26
N MET A 123 -4.93 -10.16 2.93
CA MET A 123 -5.79 -9.36 2.06
C MET A 123 -7.27 -9.62 2.35
N MET A 124 -7.66 -10.90 2.49
CA MET A 124 -9.02 -11.31 2.84
C MET A 124 -9.46 -10.78 4.21
N LEU A 125 -8.60 -10.90 5.24
CA LEU A 125 -8.87 -10.36 6.57
C LEU A 125 -9.09 -8.84 6.54
N ARG A 126 -8.28 -8.14 5.74
CA ARG A 126 -8.38 -6.69 5.62
C ARG A 126 -9.62 -6.26 4.84
N MET A 127 -9.95 -6.98 3.78
CA MET A 127 -11.20 -6.82 3.03
C MET A 127 -12.40 -6.98 3.95
N GLN A 128 -12.42 -8.03 4.79
CA GLN A 128 -13.48 -8.26 5.77
C GLN A 128 -13.56 -7.13 6.81
N ALA A 129 -12.42 -6.66 7.33
CA ALA A 129 -12.36 -5.52 8.25
C ALA A 129 -12.93 -4.22 7.64
N ASN A 130 -12.82 -4.06 6.32
CA ASN A 130 -13.38 -2.95 5.56
C ASN A 130 -14.81 -3.22 5.04
N GLY A 131 -15.52 -4.20 5.59
CA GLY A 131 -16.90 -4.51 5.22
C GLY A 131 -17.04 -5.06 3.79
N GLY A 132 -16.02 -5.76 3.28
CA GLY A 132 -16.03 -6.34 1.93
C GLY A 132 -15.79 -5.32 0.80
N LYS A 133 -15.34 -4.10 1.12
CA LYS A 133 -15.07 -3.05 0.13
C LYS A 133 -13.58 -2.80 -0.08
N ALA A 134 -13.12 -2.95 -1.32
CA ALA A 134 -11.76 -2.63 -1.71
C ALA A 134 -11.55 -1.12 -1.73
N THR A 135 -10.35 -0.69 -1.32
CA THR A 135 -9.96 0.73 -1.24
C THR A 135 -8.65 0.99 -1.99
N LYS A 136 -8.45 2.21 -2.51
CA LYS A 136 -7.19 2.62 -3.17
C LYS A 136 -5.95 2.39 -2.28
N LYS A 137 -6.07 2.57 -0.96
CA LYS A 137 -4.97 2.30 0.00
C LYS A 137 -4.59 0.82 0.04
N MET A 138 -5.57 -0.08 -0.04
CA MET A 138 -5.31 -1.52 -0.05
C MET A 138 -4.65 -1.97 -1.34
N GLY A 139 -5.10 -1.45 -2.49
CA GLY A 139 -4.46 -1.71 -3.78
C GLY A 139 -2.97 -1.34 -3.75
N LYS A 140 -2.66 -0.14 -3.25
CA LYS A 140 -1.26 0.33 -3.11
C LYS A 140 -0.41 -0.54 -2.18
N GLN A 141 -0.98 -1.03 -1.08
CA GLN A 141 -0.21 -1.83 -0.11
C GLN A 141 0.06 -3.27 -0.59
N PHE A 142 -0.83 -3.84 -1.40
CA PHE A 142 -0.68 -5.20 -1.90
C PHE A 142 -0.18 -5.29 -3.34
N GLY A 143 -0.07 -4.15 -4.04
CA GLY A 143 0.34 -4.08 -5.44
C GLY A 143 -0.72 -4.62 -6.40
N LEU A 144 -1.99 -4.41 -6.10
CA LEU A 144 -3.12 -4.85 -6.92
C LEU A 144 -4.02 -3.68 -7.28
N ASP A 145 -4.70 -3.77 -8.42
CA ASP A 145 -5.79 -2.83 -8.73
C ASP A 145 -6.91 -3.01 -7.70
N VAL A 146 -7.62 -1.92 -7.38
CA VAL A 146 -8.76 -1.92 -6.47
C VAL A 146 -9.87 -2.80 -7.02
N ILE A 147 -10.05 -2.80 -8.35
CA ILE A 147 -11.00 -3.66 -9.05
C ILE A 147 -10.63 -5.12 -8.86
N ASP A 148 -9.37 -5.51 -9.10
CA ASP A 148 -8.90 -6.89 -8.90
C ASP A 148 -9.10 -7.36 -7.46
N LEU A 149 -8.81 -6.48 -6.49
CA LEU A 149 -9.03 -6.72 -5.08
C LEU A 149 -10.51 -6.98 -4.77
N GLN A 150 -11.41 -6.16 -5.33
CA GLN A 150 -12.84 -6.32 -5.14
C GLN A 150 -13.36 -7.62 -5.79
N THR A 151 -12.92 -7.93 -7.01
CA THR A 151 -13.31 -9.13 -7.75
C THR A 151 -12.87 -10.40 -7.04
N ARG A 152 -11.64 -10.43 -6.50
CA ARG A 152 -11.07 -11.63 -5.87
C ARG A 152 -11.54 -11.84 -4.43
N PHE A 153 -11.80 -10.77 -3.68
CA PHE A 153 -11.97 -10.86 -2.22
C PHE A 153 -13.16 -10.05 -1.65
N GLY A 154 -13.82 -9.22 -2.47
CA GLY A 154 -14.81 -8.26 -1.99
C GLY A 154 -16.25 -8.78 -1.91
N GLY A 155 -16.64 -9.75 -2.74
CA GLY A 155 -17.97 -10.38 -2.71
C GLY A 155 -19.17 -9.44 -2.94
N ASN A 156 -18.94 -8.14 -3.12
CA ASN A 156 -19.97 -7.12 -3.34
C ASN A 156 -19.88 -6.61 -4.79
N ASN A 157 -20.86 -7.02 -5.61
CA ASN A 157 -20.95 -6.69 -7.03
C ASN A 157 -21.33 -5.22 -7.28
N GLU A 158 -22.16 -4.61 -6.44
CA GLU A 158 -22.55 -3.19 -6.58
C GLU A 158 -21.33 -2.26 -6.44
N HIS A 159 -20.45 -2.57 -5.49
CA HIS A 159 -19.22 -1.81 -5.30
C HIS A 159 -18.24 -2.03 -6.45
N LEU A 160 -18.19 -3.23 -7.03
CA LEU A 160 -17.39 -3.54 -8.21
C LEU A 160 -17.81 -2.69 -9.41
N GLU A 161 -19.12 -2.61 -9.70
CA GLU A 161 -19.65 -1.76 -10.77
C GLU A 161 -19.32 -0.28 -10.55
N THR A 162 -19.41 0.19 -9.30
CA THR A 162 -19.07 1.57 -8.95
C THR A 162 -17.59 1.87 -9.22
N LEU A 163 -16.70 0.91 -8.92
CA LEU A 163 -15.27 1.04 -9.19
C LEU A 163 -14.98 1.03 -10.69
N GLN A 164 -15.65 0.18 -11.47
CA GLN A 164 -15.53 0.15 -12.93
C GLN A 164 -15.98 1.46 -13.58
N LYS A 165 -17.15 1.98 -13.18
CA LYS A 165 -17.65 3.29 -13.66
C LYS A 165 -16.67 4.42 -13.35
N ARG A 166 -16.05 4.41 -12.16
CA ARG A 166 -15.01 5.40 -11.81
C ARG A 166 -13.76 5.26 -12.67
N LYS A 167 -13.33 4.03 -12.96
CA LYS A 167 -12.17 3.78 -13.82
C LYS A 167 -12.40 4.30 -15.24
N TRP A 168 -13.57 4.04 -15.83
CA TRP A 168 -13.91 4.60 -17.14
C TRP A 168 -13.92 6.12 -17.15
N LYS A 169 -14.46 6.78 -16.12
CA LYS A 169 -14.39 8.25 -16.02
C LYS A 169 -12.96 8.76 -15.91
N GLU A 170 -12.11 8.11 -15.10
CA GLU A 170 -10.70 8.49 -14.93
C GLU A 170 -9.92 8.33 -16.25
N GLU A 171 -10.26 7.31 -17.05
CA GLU A 171 -9.69 7.06 -18.38
C GLU A 171 -10.16 8.09 -19.42
N GLU A 172 -11.46 8.39 -19.47
CA GLU A 172 -12.01 9.45 -20.33
C GLU A 172 -11.41 10.83 -20.01
N GLU A 173 -11.27 11.17 -18.73
CA GLU A 173 -10.63 12.42 -18.30
C GLU A 173 -9.15 12.48 -18.71
N ALA A 174 -8.44 11.35 -18.62
CA ALA A 174 -7.04 11.26 -19.06
C ALA A 174 -6.91 11.43 -20.59
N ASP A 175 -7.81 10.86 -21.37
CA ASP A 175 -7.83 11.01 -22.83
C ASP A 175 -8.13 12.45 -23.25
N VAL A 176 -9.14 13.08 -22.62
CA VAL A 176 -9.45 14.51 -22.85
C VAL A 176 -8.25 15.38 -22.51
N GLU A 177 -7.55 15.10 -21.42
CA GLU A 177 -6.36 15.86 -21.03
C GLU A 177 -5.18 15.60 -21.99
N ALA A 178 -4.98 14.37 -22.45
CA ALA A 178 -3.99 14.05 -23.48
C ALA A 178 -4.26 14.82 -24.79
N ASP A 179 -5.52 14.95 -25.19
CA ASP A 179 -5.91 15.72 -26.37
C ASP A 179 -5.73 17.22 -26.17
N ARG A 180 -5.96 17.73 -24.95
CA ARG A 180 -5.59 19.11 -24.59
C ARG A 180 -4.09 19.34 -24.73
N TYR A 181 -3.25 18.41 -24.26
CA TYR A 181 -1.80 18.52 -24.43
C TYR A 181 -1.39 18.46 -25.90
N ARG A 182 -1.92 17.51 -26.68
CA ARG A 182 -1.65 17.41 -28.13
C ARG A 182 -2.03 18.70 -28.85
N SER A 183 -3.25 19.19 -28.64
CA SER A 183 -3.72 20.43 -29.27
C SER A 183 -2.93 21.66 -28.82
N GLY A 184 -2.48 21.71 -27.56
CA GLY A 184 -1.57 22.74 -27.06
C GLY A 184 -0.22 22.73 -27.77
N VAL A 185 0.38 21.55 -27.98
CA VAL A 185 1.63 21.40 -28.73
C VAL A 185 1.46 21.86 -30.18
N TYR A 186 0.38 21.45 -30.87
CA TYR A 186 0.11 21.89 -32.24
C TYR A 186 -0.05 23.42 -32.33
N LYS A 187 -0.77 24.03 -31.39
CA LYS A 187 -0.92 25.50 -31.32
C LYS A 187 0.43 26.19 -31.11
N ALA A 188 1.29 25.66 -30.24
CA ALA A 188 2.63 26.21 -30.00
C ALA A 188 3.53 26.09 -31.24
N LEU A 189 3.51 24.95 -31.93
CA LEU A 189 4.26 24.74 -33.17
C LEU A 189 3.78 25.67 -34.28
N ALA A 190 2.46 25.84 -34.46
CA ALA A 190 1.90 26.75 -35.45
C ALA A 190 2.28 28.22 -35.15
N ALA A 191 2.25 28.63 -33.88
CA ALA A 191 2.69 29.96 -33.47
C ALA A 191 4.19 30.18 -33.73
N LYS A 192 5.03 29.18 -33.44
CA LYS A 192 6.45 29.21 -33.77
C LYS A 192 6.67 29.38 -35.28
N GLN A 193 6.00 28.59 -36.11
CA GLN A 193 6.12 28.67 -37.57
C GLN A 193 5.66 30.03 -38.11
N LYS A 194 4.57 30.59 -37.57
CA LYS A 194 4.09 31.94 -37.95
C LYS A 194 5.12 33.02 -37.60
N ASN A 195 5.72 32.93 -36.41
CA ASN A 195 6.73 33.88 -35.97
C ASN A 195 8.02 33.74 -36.79
N GLU A 196 8.48 32.52 -37.09
CA GLU A 196 9.63 32.26 -37.97
C GLU A 196 9.37 32.75 -39.41
N GLY A 197 8.17 32.53 -39.95
CA GLY A 197 7.77 33.06 -41.25
C GLY A 197 7.78 34.59 -41.28
N SER A 198 7.26 35.23 -40.22
CA SER A 198 7.30 36.69 -40.08
C SER A 198 8.73 37.23 -39.91
N LEU A 199 9.59 36.53 -39.18
CA LEU A 199 11.02 36.88 -39.05
C LEU A 199 11.78 36.69 -40.37
N ARG A 200 11.50 35.65 -41.15
CA ARG A 200 12.08 35.49 -42.50
C ARG A 200 11.62 36.59 -43.46
N ALA A 201 10.36 37.01 -43.39
CA ALA A 201 9.84 38.10 -44.22
C ALA A 201 10.44 39.47 -43.86
N THR A 202 10.77 39.72 -42.59
CA THR A 202 11.40 40.98 -42.16
C THR A 202 12.90 41.04 -42.42
N VAL A 203 13.58 39.89 -42.58
CA VAL A 203 15.02 39.81 -42.91
C VAL A 203 15.32 40.12 -44.39
N GLN A 204 14.32 40.05 -45.29
CA GLN A 204 14.49 40.42 -46.71
C GLN A 204 14.21 41.90 -47.03
N GLY A 205 13.87 42.73 -46.03
CA GLY A 205 13.79 44.18 -46.19
C GLY A 205 15.13 44.86 -45.89
N PRO A 206 15.42 46.05 -46.48
CA PRO A 206 16.69 46.74 -46.24
C PRO A 206 16.88 46.99 -44.74
N HIS A 207 18.00 46.48 -44.20
CA HIS A 207 18.38 46.53 -42.80
C HIS A 207 18.20 47.94 -42.21
N ARG A 208 17.06 48.21 -41.56
CA ARG A 208 16.94 49.38 -40.69
C ARG A 208 17.54 49.01 -39.35
N VAL A 209 18.77 49.48 -39.12
CA VAL A 209 19.46 49.44 -37.84
C VAL A 209 18.67 50.32 -36.85
N SER A 210 17.70 49.71 -36.18
CA SER A 210 17.02 50.29 -35.03
C SER A 210 17.85 49.98 -33.80
N THR A 211 18.41 51.02 -33.21
CA THR A 211 19.12 51.00 -31.93
C THR A 211 18.38 50.17 -30.88
N SER A 212 19.12 49.28 -30.23
CA SER A 212 18.70 48.37 -29.16
C SER A 212 17.81 49.01 -28.10
N LYS A 213 16.54 48.60 -28.03
CA LYS A 213 15.78 48.66 -26.76
C LYS A 213 16.10 47.39 -25.97
N SER A 214 16.87 47.56 -24.90
CA SER A 214 17.09 46.58 -23.86
C SER A 214 15.76 46.20 -23.19
N ASN A 215 15.09 45.17 -23.67
CA ASN A 215 14.05 44.48 -22.90
C ASN A 215 14.74 43.53 -21.93
N SER A 216 15.28 44.14 -20.88
CA SER A 216 15.75 43.49 -19.67
C SER A 216 14.65 42.62 -19.07
N LEU A 217 15.06 41.42 -18.64
CA LEU A 217 14.34 40.35 -17.94
C LEU A 217 13.59 40.76 -16.64
N ALA A 218 13.31 42.04 -16.41
CA ALA A 218 12.79 42.58 -15.16
C ALA A 218 11.27 42.44 -14.96
N GLY A 219 10.55 41.77 -15.89
CA GLY A 219 9.08 41.65 -15.84
C GLY A 219 8.53 40.33 -15.32
N LEU A 220 9.37 39.32 -15.04
CA LEU A 220 8.89 37.94 -14.81
C LEU A 220 8.72 37.53 -13.34
N CYS A 221 9.00 38.41 -12.37
CA CYS A 221 8.84 38.09 -10.95
C CYS A 221 8.03 39.16 -10.21
N SER A 222 6.72 39.29 -10.48
CA SER A 222 5.81 39.97 -9.53
C SER A 222 4.33 39.75 -9.90
N ARG A 223 3.83 38.50 -9.81
CA ARG A 223 2.38 38.27 -9.90
C ARG A 223 1.84 37.12 -9.06
N HIS A 224 2.46 36.83 -7.92
CA HIS A 224 1.98 35.82 -6.98
C HIS A 224 2.14 36.18 -5.48
N GLU A 225 1.93 37.44 -5.08
CA GLU A 225 1.84 37.81 -3.64
C GLU A 225 0.83 38.94 -3.34
N ARG A 226 -0.33 38.98 -4.00
CA ARG A 226 -1.41 39.94 -3.65
C ARG A 226 -2.78 39.29 -3.44
N THR A 227 -2.82 38.24 -2.64
CA THR A 227 -4.10 37.65 -2.19
C THR A 227 -4.18 37.37 -0.69
N TYR A 228 -3.30 37.94 0.14
CA TYR A 228 -3.39 37.85 1.61
C TYR A 228 -3.00 39.15 2.32
N ALA A 229 -3.74 40.23 2.09
CA ALA A 229 -3.68 41.42 2.96
C ALA A 229 -4.97 42.25 2.84
N PHE A 230 -6.13 41.64 3.09
CA PHE A 230 -7.35 42.40 3.31
C PHE A 230 -8.23 41.68 4.34
N ARG A 231 -7.85 41.80 5.62
CA ARG A 231 -8.70 41.66 6.82
C ARG A 231 -7.84 41.80 8.07
N SER A 232 -7.52 43.03 8.47
CA SER A 232 -7.35 43.39 9.87
C SER A 232 -7.15 44.89 9.99
N THR A 233 -8.25 45.64 10.20
CA THR A 233 -8.27 46.91 10.96
C THR A 233 -9.72 47.33 11.16
N ARG A 234 -10.31 46.93 12.29
CA ARG A 234 -11.41 47.67 12.93
C ARG A 234 -11.44 47.30 14.41
N ILE A 235 -10.56 47.94 15.18
CA ILE A 235 -10.70 48.13 16.63
C ILE A 235 -10.20 49.55 16.93
N SER A 236 -10.98 50.25 17.77
CA SER A 236 -10.74 51.53 18.46
C SER A 236 -10.66 52.83 17.65
N ALA A 237 -11.76 53.61 17.67
CA ALA A 237 -11.89 54.78 18.53
C ALA A 237 -13.36 54.98 18.88
#